data_AF-A0A965W1M3-F1
#
_entry.id   AF-A0A965W1M3-F1
#
_cell.length_a   1.000
_cell.length_b   1.000
_cell.length_c   1.000
_cell.angle_alpha   90.00
_cell.angle_beta   90.00
_cell.angle_gamma   90.00
#
_symmetry.space_group_name_H-M   'P 1'
#
loop_
_entity.id
_entity.type
_entity.pdbx_description
1 polymer ?
#
loop_
_entity_poly.entity_id
_entity_poly.type
_entity_poly.pdbx_seq_one_letter_code
_entity_poly.pdbx_strand_id
1 'polypeptide(L)'
;MQEQLSQNMTQKEAFLKYLQRMDIEMLDMILDESIDYFGASKQVFLEKLSSIFSIVKSNGETGVLKIKKHKKQENTYYLIFRILSYSNKFIIEEQDGIIVKMYSPVMRTSKYDIDNLDPLEIFFGDDEKIDFKQSNDYVMNLHRCTKAYEELVNDKIQILTKDDIIFWLDKHQLLYNKVKEDYLFLRYNDFRELFFFLEDLVEELQNYSEVEQALKLFTDTDTTSLNQWLDDYYSLAFCKVIGFELGFFNIDTKNKTLKIQDYPNVYFKGDDFFAIIEFNELYFKHYDNYQQTLNSIYYN
;
A
#
# COMPACT_ATOMS: atom_id res chain seq x y z
N MET A 1 2.28 -55.90 -19.51
CA MET A 1 2.87 -55.21 -18.35
C MET A 1 2.17 -53.87 -18.29
N GLN A 2 1.26 -53.74 -17.33
CA GLN A 2 0.25 -52.69 -17.25
C GLN A 2 0.88 -51.34 -16.91
N GLU A 3 0.77 -50.36 -17.81
CA GLU A 3 0.72 -48.94 -17.43
C GLU A 3 -0.65 -48.69 -16.80
N GLN A 4 -0.68 -48.70 -15.47
CA GLN A 4 -1.84 -48.27 -14.71
C GLN A 4 -1.90 -46.74 -14.73
N LEU A 5 -2.93 -46.25 -15.42
CA LEU A 5 -3.61 -44.96 -15.22
C LEU A 5 -3.36 -44.34 -13.84
N SER A 6 -2.71 -43.16 -13.80
CA SER A 6 -2.71 -42.34 -12.59
C SER A 6 -4.13 -41.82 -12.33
N GLN A 7 -4.62 -42.13 -11.14
CA GLN A 7 -5.92 -41.73 -10.59
C GLN A 7 -6.23 -40.23 -10.76
N ASN A 8 -7.50 -39.92 -10.98
CA ASN A 8 -8.07 -38.58 -11.06
C ASN A 8 -7.64 -37.71 -9.86
N MET A 9 -6.88 -36.65 -10.14
CA MET A 9 -6.57 -35.59 -9.17
C MET A 9 -7.87 -34.92 -8.71
N THR A 10 -8.06 -34.72 -7.40
CA THR A 10 -9.25 -33.99 -6.92
C THR A 10 -9.15 -32.51 -7.24
N GLN A 11 -10.27 -31.78 -7.22
CA GLN A 11 -10.27 -30.33 -7.46
C GLN A 11 -9.41 -29.60 -6.43
N LYS A 12 -9.40 -30.04 -5.16
CA LYS A 12 -8.52 -29.51 -4.11
C LYS A 12 -7.04 -29.71 -4.43
N GLU A 13 -6.66 -30.91 -4.86
CA GLU A 13 -5.26 -31.19 -5.24
C GLU A 13 -4.82 -30.35 -6.45
N ALA A 14 -5.71 -30.21 -7.44
CA ALA A 14 -5.48 -29.33 -8.59
C ALA A 14 -5.35 -27.86 -8.15
N PHE A 15 -6.23 -27.39 -7.27
CA PHE A 15 -6.19 -26.03 -6.71
C PHE A 15 -4.85 -25.75 -6.03
N LEU A 16 -4.42 -26.60 -5.10
CA LEU A 16 -3.15 -26.41 -4.40
C LEU A 16 -1.97 -26.41 -5.39
N LYS A 17 -1.98 -27.30 -6.38
CA LYS A 17 -0.93 -27.38 -7.41
C LYS A 17 -0.84 -26.11 -8.25
N TYR A 18 -1.95 -25.56 -8.71
CA TYR A 18 -1.95 -24.35 -9.54
C TYR A 18 -1.73 -23.09 -8.72
N LEU A 19 -2.19 -23.06 -7.46
CA LEU A 19 -1.87 -22.01 -6.50
C LEU A 19 -0.36 -21.91 -6.24
N GLN A 20 0.32 -23.06 -6.08
CA GLN A 20 1.79 -23.07 -5.96
C GLN A 20 2.50 -22.54 -7.19
N ARG A 21 1.90 -22.68 -8.37
CA ARG A 21 2.48 -22.25 -9.66
C ARG A 21 2.11 -20.82 -10.03
N MET A 22 1.27 -20.16 -9.23
CA MET A 22 0.70 -18.85 -9.56
C MET A 22 -0.01 -18.84 -10.93
N ASP A 23 -0.73 -19.93 -11.22
CA ASP A 23 -1.33 -20.22 -12.53
C ASP A 23 -2.82 -19.90 -12.51
N ILE A 24 -3.14 -18.62 -12.76
CA ILE A 24 -4.51 -18.07 -12.68
C ILE A 24 -5.44 -18.73 -13.72
N GLU A 25 -4.95 -18.99 -14.94
CA GLU A 25 -5.75 -19.60 -16.00
C GLU A 25 -6.20 -21.01 -15.62
N MET A 26 -5.27 -21.82 -15.09
CA MET A 26 -5.62 -23.16 -14.62
C MET A 26 -6.53 -23.11 -13.38
N LEU A 27 -6.36 -22.13 -12.49
CA LEU A 27 -7.27 -21.92 -11.36
C LEU A 27 -8.69 -21.57 -11.83
N ASP A 28 -8.83 -20.68 -12.81
CA ASP A 28 -10.15 -20.32 -13.36
C ASP A 28 -10.89 -21.53 -13.95
N MET A 29 -10.18 -22.40 -14.67
CA MET A 29 -10.78 -23.60 -15.27
C MET A 29 -11.27 -24.62 -14.24
N ILE A 30 -10.60 -24.73 -13.08
CA ILE A 30 -10.96 -25.75 -12.10
C ILE A 30 -11.92 -25.24 -11.03
N LEU A 31 -12.05 -23.94 -10.81
CA LEU A 31 -12.93 -23.37 -9.77
C LEU A 31 -14.37 -23.23 -10.29
N ASP A 32 -15.33 -23.45 -9.38
CA ASP A 32 -16.77 -23.43 -9.67
C ASP A 32 -17.34 -22.03 -9.45
N GLU A 33 -18.18 -21.56 -10.38
CA GLU A 33 -18.83 -20.25 -10.30
C GLU A 33 -20.01 -20.21 -9.32
N SER A 34 -20.53 -21.38 -8.93
CA SER A 34 -21.72 -21.50 -8.09
C SER A 34 -21.45 -21.40 -6.59
N ILE A 35 -20.18 -21.37 -6.17
CA ILE A 35 -19.78 -21.21 -4.77
C ILE A 35 -19.01 -19.89 -4.56
N ASP A 36 -18.95 -19.44 -3.31
CA ASP A 36 -18.09 -18.34 -2.92
C ASP A 36 -16.70 -18.82 -2.46
N TYR A 37 -15.72 -17.95 -2.66
CA TYR A 37 -14.35 -18.10 -2.18
C TYR A 37 -14.07 -16.95 -1.23
N PHE A 38 -14.03 -17.24 0.07
CA PHE A 38 -13.87 -16.23 1.12
C PHE A 38 -15.02 -15.19 1.11
N GLY A 39 -16.23 -15.60 0.71
CA GLY A 39 -17.38 -14.71 0.55
C GLY A 39 -17.40 -13.93 -0.76
N ALA A 40 -16.35 -13.98 -1.58
CA ALA A 40 -16.29 -13.32 -2.89
C ALA A 40 -16.66 -14.29 -4.02
N SER A 41 -17.03 -13.74 -5.19
CA SER A 41 -17.23 -14.54 -6.39
C SER A 41 -15.90 -15.13 -6.89
N LYS A 42 -15.96 -16.20 -7.71
CA LYS A 42 -14.79 -16.78 -8.37
C LYS A 42 -13.92 -15.72 -9.06
N GLN A 43 -14.57 -14.82 -9.82
CA GLN A 43 -13.88 -13.76 -10.56
C GLN A 43 -13.11 -12.82 -9.62
N VAL A 44 -13.78 -12.27 -8.61
CA VAL A 44 -13.17 -11.32 -7.65
C VAL A 44 -12.02 -11.98 -6.88
N PHE A 45 -12.18 -13.26 -6.50
CA PHE A 45 -11.14 -14.04 -5.85
C PHE A 45 -9.90 -14.22 -6.73
N LEU A 46 -10.08 -14.55 -8.01
CA LEU A 46 -8.98 -14.73 -8.97
C LEU A 46 -8.28 -13.41 -9.32
N GLU A 47 -9.03 -12.32 -9.44
CA GLU A 47 -8.46 -10.97 -9.62
C GLU A 47 -7.54 -10.60 -8.44
N LYS A 48 -7.98 -10.85 -7.20
CA LYS A 48 -7.15 -10.62 -6.00
C LYS A 48 -5.88 -11.47 -6.00
N LEU A 49 -5.99 -12.77 -6.31
CA LEU A 49 -4.83 -13.65 -6.43
C LEU A 49 -3.86 -13.18 -7.53
N SER A 50 -4.39 -12.74 -8.67
CA SER A 50 -3.59 -12.24 -9.78
C SER A 50 -2.77 -11.00 -9.38
N SER A 51 -3.37 -10.06 -8.66
CA SER A 51 -2.68 -8.89 -8.12
C SER A 51 -1.56 -9.29 -7.15
N ILE A 52 -1.85 -10.18 -6.19
CA ILE A 52 -0.86 -10.69 -5.24
C ILE A 52 0.30 -11.39 -5.98
N PHE A 53 0.00 -12.26 -6.95
CA PHE A 53 1.03 -12.94 -7.73
C PHE A 53 1.87 -12.00 -8.58
N SER A 54 1.29 -10.89 -9.05
CA SER A 54 2.03 -9.85 -9.76
C SER A 54 3.04 -9.16 -8.85
N ILE A 55 2.66 -8.83 -7.61
CA ILE A 55 3.56 -8.28 -6.58
C ILE A 55 4.68 -9.27 -6.25
N VAL A 56 4.34 -10.55 -6.04
CA VAL A 56 5.32 -11.60 -5.71
C VAL A 56 6.34 -11.77 -6.84
N LYS A 57 5.87 -11.78 -8.10
CA LYS A 57 6.74 -11.89 -9.29
C LYS A 57 7.60 -10.64 -9.50
N SER A 58 7.06 -9.43 -9.33
CA SER A 58 7.81 -8.18 -9.50
C SER A 58 8.97 -8.04 -8.52
N ASN A 59 8.83 -8.66 -7.35
CA ASN A 59 9.87 -8.74 -6.32
C ASN A 59 10.80 -9.97 -6.47
N GLY A 60 10.74 -10.68 -7.60
CA GLY A 60 11.69 -11.73 -7.97
C GLY A 60 11.36 -13.14 -7.49
N GLU A 61 10.25 -13.35 -6.77
CA GLU A 61 9.80 -14.71 -6.40
C GLU A 61 9.00 -15.32 -7.56
N THR A 62 9.71 -15.83 -8.56
CA THR A 62 9.13 -16.39 -9.81
C THR A 62 9.02 -17.92 -9.81
N GLY A 63 9.53 -18.57 -8.76
CA GLY A 63 9.51 -20.02 -8.61
C GLY A 63 8.18 -20.58 -8.10
N VAL A 64 8.14 -21.91 -7.91
CA VAL A 64 6.99 -22.59 -7.31
C VAL A 64 6.89 -22.21 -5.82
N LEU A 65 5.78 -21.61 -5.44
CA LEU A 65 5.47 -21.24 -4.06
C LEU A 65 5.32 -22.47 -3.17
N LYS A 66 5.60 -22.29 -1.88
CA LYS A 66 5.51 -23.38 -0.91
C LYS A 66 4.13 -23.40 -0.28
N ILE A 67 3.45 -24.55 -0.36
CA ILE A 67 2.27 -24.82 0.46
C ILE A 67 2.64 -25.79 1.60
N LYS A 68 2.15 -25.50 2.81
CA LYS A 68 2.21 -26.43 3.95
C LYS A 68 0.82 -26.79 4.43
N LYS A 69 0.56 -28.08 4.62
CA LYS A 69 -0.64 -28.57 5.32
C LYS A 69 -0.50 -28.35 6.82
N HIS A 70 -1.56 -27.92 7.50
CA HIS A 70 -1.57 -27.83 8.95
C HIS A 70 -1.47 -29.22 9.59
N LYS A 71 -0.69 -29.36 10.67
CA LYS A 71 -0.42 -30.67 11.28
C LYS A 71 -1.64 -31.29 11.97
N LYS A 72 -2.57 -30.47 12.46
CA LYS A 72 -3.71 -30.91 13.29
C LYS A 72 -5.08 -30.64 12.67
N GLN A 73 -5.13 -29.92 11.55
CA GLN A 73 -6.38 -29.52 10.89
C GLN A 73 -6.30 -30.02 9.45
N GLU A 74 -7.07 -31.05 9.14
CA GLU A 74 -6.92 -31.82 7.91
C GLU A 74 -7.18 -31.01 6.65
N ASN A 75 -8.02 -30.00 6.73
CA ASN A 75 -8.44 -29.18 5.59
C ASN A 75 -7.77 -27.80 5.55
N THR A 76 -6.74 -27.60 6.37
CA THR A 76 -6.07 -26.30 6.51
C THR A 76 -4.72 -26.31 5.80
N TYR A 77 -4.49 -25.30 4.96
CA TYR A 77 -3.28 -25.13 4.16
C TYR A 77 -2.75 -23.71 4.29
N TYR A 78 -1.43 -23.55 4.18
CA TYR A 78 -0.74 -22.27 4.22
C TYR A 78 0.05 -22.08 2.94
N LEU A 79 -0.31 -21.06 2.15
CA LEU A 79 0.51 -20.57 1.06
C LEU A 79 1.56 -19.62 1.63
N ILE A 80 2.82 -19.95 1.44
CA ILE A 80 3.94 -19.20 2.03
C ILE A 80 4.62 -18.41 0.94
N PHE A 81 4.73 -17.10 1.16
CA PHE A 81 5.57 -16.20 0.40
C PHE A 81 6.90 -16.06 1.15
N ARG A 82 8.02 -16.18 0.43
CA ARG A 82 9.33 -15.94 1.04
C ARG A 82 9.55 -14.46 1.23
N ILE A 83 9.06 -13.68 0.28
CA ILE A 83 8.97 -12.23 0.41
C ILE A 83 8.04 -11.85 1.58
N LEU A 84 8.45 -10.84 2.36
CA LEU A 84 7.75 -10.33 3.55
C LEU A 84 7.54 -11.36 4.68
N SER A 85 8.02 -12.60 4.54
CA SER A 85 7.78 -13.70 5.49
C SER A 85 6.30 -13.92 5.81
N TYR A 86 5.42 -13.67 4.85
CA TYR A 86 3.96 -13.75 5.02
C TYR A 86 3.39 -15.11 4.58
N SER A 87 2.23 -15.48 5.12
CA SER A 87 1.49 -16.66 4.65
C SER A 87 -0.01 -16.50 4.70
N ASN A 88 -0.69 -16.88 3.61
CA ASN A 88 -2.15 -16.97 3.56
C ASN A 88 -2.64 -18.33 4.02
N LYS A 89 -3.66 -18.33 4.88
CA LYS A 89 -4.30 -19.54 5.39
C LYS A 89 -5.58 -19.83 4.60
N PHE A 90 -5.69 -21.07 4.13
CA PHE A 90 -6.86 -21.59 3.42
C PHE A 90 -7.47 -22.74 4.22
N ILE A 91 -8.77 -22.72 4.43
CA ILE A 91 -9.56 -23.87 4.88
C ILE A 91 -10.42 -24.30 3.70
N ILE A 92 -10.26 -25.54 3.24
CA ILE A 92 -10.89 -26.07 2.03
C ILE A 92 -11.76 -27.27 2.39
N GLU A 93 -13.06 -27.13 2.26
CA GLU A 93 -14.00 -28.24 2.45
C GLU A 93 -14.31 -28.89 1.09
N GLU A 94 -14.30 -30.22 1.04
CA GLU A 94 -14.58 -30.99 -0.18
C GLU A 94 -15.66 -32.05 0.05
N GLN A 95 -16.43 -32.33 -1.00
CA GLN A 95 -17.37 -33.45 -1.09
C GLN A 95 -17.13 -34.15 -2.43
N ASP A 96 -16.94 -35.47 -2.41
CA ASP A 96 -16.70 -36.29 -3.61
C ASP A 96 -15.56 -35.76 -4.53
N GLY A 97 -14.53 -35.17 -3.92
CA GLY A 97 -13.37 -34.60 -4.63
C GLY A 97 -13.59 -33.21 -5.22
N ILE A 98 -14.74 -32.58 -4.96
CA ILE A 98 -15.12 -31.23 -5.39
C ILE A 98 -15.08 -30.30 -4.17
N ILE A 99 -14.46 -29.14 -4.31
CA ILE A 99 -14.45 -28.05 -3.34
C ILE A 99 -15.87 -27.51 -3.23
N VAL A 100 -16.42 -27.51 -2.02
CA VAL A 100 -17.76 -26.95 -1.73
C VAL A 100 -17.68 -25.66 -0.95
N LYS A 101 -16.54 -25.37 -0.30
CA LYS A 101 -16.32 -24.14 0.47
C LYS A 101 -14.85 -23.84 0.65
N MET A 102 -14.49 -22.56 0.59
CA MET A 102 -13.14 -22.10 0.88
C MET A 102 -13.17 -20.79 1.69
N TYR A 103 -12.42 -20.75 2.80
CA TYR A 103 -12.39 -19.56 3.65
C TYR A 103 -11.09 -19.45 4.47
N SER A 104 -10.83 -18.25 5.00
CA SER A 104 -9.83 -18.02 6.05
C SER A 104 -10.54 -17.72 7.36
N PRO A 105 -10.03 -18.18 8.51
CA PRO A 105 -10.57 -17.80 9.82
C PRO A 105 -10.11 -16.40 10.27
N VAL A 106 -9.24 -15.74 9.52
CA VAL A 106 -8.79 -14.38 9.83
C VAL A 106 -9.95 -13.42 9.57
N MET A 107 -10.41 -12.75 10.62
CA MET A 107 -11.38 -11.67 10.51
C MET A 107 -10.67 -10.34 10.72
N ARG A 108 -10.94 -9.39 9.84
CA ARG A 108 -10.51 -8.00 9.95
C ARG A 108 -11.78 -7.17 10.10
N THR A 109 -11.90 -6.46 11.20
CA THR A 109 -13.18 -5.80 11.55
C THR A 109 -13.01 -4.37 12.02
N SER A 110 -11.78 -3.87 12.12
CA SER A 110 -11.48 -2.52 12.55
C SER A 110 -10.66 -1.77 11.51
N LYS A 111 -10.72 -0.43 11.54
CA LYS A 111 -9.85 0.42 10.73
C LYS A 111 -8.38 0.06 10.89
N TYR A 112 -7.93 -0.13 12.14
CA TYR A 112 -6.56 -0.54 12.44
C TYR A 112 -6.18 -1.86 11.74
N ASP A 113 -7.10 -2.83 11.67
CA ASP A 113 -6.84 -4.08 10.97
C ASP A 113 -6.62 -3.86 9.47
N ILE A 114 -7.39 -2.95 8.86
CA ILE A 114 -7.32 -2.64 7.43
C ILE A 114 -6.06 -1.83 7.10
N ASP A 115 -5.77 -0.81 7.90
CA ASP A 115 -4.60 0.07 7.73
C ASP A 115 -3.27 -0.71 7.90
N ASN A 116 -3.30 -1.86 8.57
CA ASN A 116 -2.13 -2.74 8.80
C ASN A 116 -2.22 -4.06 8.03
N LEU A 117 -3.00 -4.12 6.94
CA LEU A 117 -3.03 -5.30 6.07
C LEU A 117 -1.68 -5.50 5.39
N ASP A 118 -1.21 -6.75 5.39
CA ASP A 118 -0.06 -7.11 4.57
C ASP A 118 -0.46 -7.04 3.09
N PRO A 119 0.36 -6.46 2.19
CA PRO A 119 0.07 -6.40 0.75
C PRO A 119 -0.20 -7.77 0.10
N LEU A 120 0.24 -8.86 0.74
CA LEU A 120 0.04 -10.23 0.27
C LEU A 120 -1.13 -10.92 0.96
N GLU A 121 -1.84 -10.27 1.88
CA GLU A 121 -3.01 -10.83 2.56
C GLU A 121 -4.20 -10.94 1.60
N ILE A 122 -4.81 -12.13 1.54
CA ILE A 122 -6.08 -12.32 0.82
C ILE A 122 -7.20 -11.83 1.73
N PHE A 123 -7.56 -10.56 1.53
CA PHE A 123 -8.66 -9.90 2.20
C PHE A 123 -9.67 -9.37 1.17
N PHE A 124 -10.95 -9.47 1.52
CA PHE A 124 -12.07 -8.96 0.71
C PHE A 124 -12.88 -7.97 1.54
N GLY A 125 -13.08 -6.79 0.96
CA GLY A 125 -13.97 -5.77 1.51
C GLY A 125 -15.41 -6.26 1.57
N ASP A 126 -16.24 -5.56 2.35
CA ASP A 126 -17.68 -5.83 2.35
C ASP A 126 -18.28 -5.61 0.97
N ASP A 127 -17.77 -4.67 0.18
CA ASP A 127 -18.26 -4.37 -1.17
C ASP A 127 -17.73 -5.29 -2.27
N GLU A 128 -16.86 -6.25 -1.92
CA GLU A 128 -16.35 -7.31 -2.80
C GLU A 128 -17.06 -8.66 -2.58
N LYS A 129 -17.87 -8.78 -1.51
CA LYS A 129 -18.59 -10.02 -1.17
C LYS A 129 -19.85 -10.22 -2.01
N ILE A 130 -20.21 -11.47 -2.26
CA ILE A 130 -21.37 -11.85 -3.08
C ILE A 130 -22.71 -11.46 -2.44
N ASP A 131 -22.76 -11.38 -1.11
CA ASP A 131 -23.96 -11.00 -0.35
C ASP A 131 -24.08 -9.49 -0.13
N PHE A 132 -23.12 -8.71 -0.64
CA PHE A 132 -23.16 -7.26 -0.57
C PHE A 132 -24.34 -6.69 -1.36
N LYS A 133 -25.16 -5.91 -0.66
CA LYS A 133 -26.30 -5.21 -1.27
C LYS A 133 -25.95 -3.75 -1.42
N GLN A 134 -25.70 -3.34 -2.66
CA GLN A 134 -25.42 -1.95 -2.99
C GLN A 134 -26.61 -1.07 -2.59
N SER A 135 -26.35 -0.12 -1.69
CA SER A 135 -27.31 0.93 -1.37
C SER A 135 -27.18 2.09 -2.36
N ASN A 136 -28.23 2.90 -2.51
CA ASN A 136 -28.15 4.12 -3.33
C ASN A 136 -27.05 5.07 -2.83
N ASP A 137 -26.86 5.16 -1.52
CA ASP A 137 -25.79 5.97 -0.92
C ASP A 137 -24.39 5.44 -1.29
N TYR A 138 -24.20 4.12 -1.25
CA TYR A 138 -22.94 3.49 -1.66
C TYR A 138 -22.63 3.80 -3.13
N VAL A 139 -23.59 3.57 -4.03
CA VAL A 139 -23.39 3.82 -5.47
C VAL A 139 -23.10 5.29 -5.75
N MET A 140 -23.83 6.20 -5.09
CA MET A 140 -23.64 7.64 -5.24
C MET A 140 -22.26 8.09 -4.72
N ASN A 141 -21.83 7.58 -3.56
CA ASN A 141 -20.54 7.89 -2.99
C ASN A 141 -19.41 7.32 -3.83
N LEU A 142 -19.50 6.06 -4.27
CA LEU A 142 -18.52 5.43 -5.15
C LEU A 142 -18.29 6.27 -6.40
N HIS A 143 -19.37 6.66 -7.07
CA HIS A 143 -19.30 7.51 -8.26
C HIS A 143 -18.62 8.86 -7.98
N ARG A 144 -18.87 9.47 -6.82
CA ARG A 144 -18.23 10.73 -6.43
C ARG A 144 -16.75 10.52 -6.12
N CYS A 145 -16.38 9.45 -5.42
CA CYS A 145 -15.01 9.09 -5.13
C CYS A 145 -14.22 8.85 -6.42
N THR A 146 -14.75 8.03 -7.33
CA THR A 146 -14.15 7.78 -8.66
C THR A 146 -13.94 9.09 -9.41
N LYS A 147 -14.97 9.94 -9.49
CA LYS A 147 -14.84 11.24 -10.16
C LYS A 147 -13.80 12.15 -9.50
N ALA A 148 -13.77 12.24 -8.18
CA ALA A 148 -12.81 13.08 -7.46
C ALA A 148 -11.37 12.60 -7.70
N TYR A 149 -11.14 11.29 -7.65
CA TYR A 149 -9.86 10.67 -7.97
C TYR A 149 -9.43 10.96 -9.41
N GLU A 150 -10.32 10.76 -10.38
CA GLU A 150 -10.09 11.00 -11.81
C GLU A 150 -9.82 12.47 -12.15
N GLU A 151 -10.14 13.43 -11.28
CA GLU A 151 -9.75 14.84 -11.49
C GLU A 151 -8.22 15.02 -11.50
N LEU A 152 -7.50 14.23 -10.70
CA LEU A 152 -6.03 14.31 -10.59
C LEU A 152 -5.34 13.09 -11.24
N VAL A 153 -5.87 11.90 -11.05
CA VAL A 153 -5.27 10.66 -11.55
C VAL A 153 -6.03 10.18 -12.78
N ASN A 154 -5.50 10.51 -13.95
CA ASN A 154 -6.09 10.21 -15.25
C ASN A 154 -5.00 10.12 -16.33
N ASP A 155 -5.39 9.90 -17.58
CA ASP A 155 -4.45 9.75 -18.70
C ASP A 155 -3.63 11.02 -19.03
N LYS A 156 -3.97 12.17 -18.41
CA LYS A 156 -3.28 13.43 -18.63
C LYS A 156 -2.27 13.68 -17.52
N ILE A 157 -1.15 14.28 -17.92
CA ILE A 157 -0.19 14.83 -16.99
C ILE A 157 -0.83 15.98 -16.21
N GLN A 158 -0.82 15.88 -14.89
CA GLN A 158 -1.19 16.96 -13.97
C GLN A 158 0.07 17.52 -13.31
N ILE A 159 0.16 18.84 -13.19
CA ILE A 159 1.22 19.52 -12.45
C ILE A 159 0.54 20.31 -11.34
N LEU A 160 0.78 19.93 -10.09
CA LEU A 160 0.12 20.46 -8.91
C LEU A 160 1.10 21.30 -8.10
N THR A 161 0.69 22.51 -7.76
CA THR A 161 1.29 23.34 -6.72
C THR A 161 0.62 23.07 -5.37
N LYS A 162 1.19 23.59 -4.27
CA LYS A 162 0.56 23.54 -2.95
C LYS A 162 -0.87 24.10 -2.97
N ASP A 163 -1.10 25.23 -3.65
CA ASP A 163 -2.42 25.87 -3.73
C ASP A 163 -3.43 25.01 -4.49
N ASP A 164 -3.00 24.31 -5.55
CA ASP A 164 -3.86 23.38 -6.29
C ASP A 164 -4.30 22.21 -5.40
N ILE A 165 -3.39 21.71 -4.56
CA ILE A 165 -3.67 20.61 -3.63
C ILE A 165 -4.66 21.06 -2.56
N ILE A 166 -4.41 22.21 -1.92
CA ILE A 166 -5.31 22.79 -0.90
C ILE A 166 -6.71 22.99 -1.49
N PHE A 167 -6.80 23.55 -2.70
CA PHE A 167 -8.07 23.73 -3.38
C PHE A 167 -8.82 22.40 -3.60
N TRP A 168 -8.11 21.35 -4.02
CA TRP A 168 -8.72 20.04 -4.24
C TRP A 168 -9.17 19.38 -2.91
N LEU A 169 -8.35 19.47 -1.85
CA LEU A 169 -8.69 18.98 -0.51
C LEU A 169 -9.95 19.67 0.03
N ASP A 170 -9.99 21.00 -0.01
CA ASP A 170 -11.14 21.80 0.44
C ASP A 170 -12.42 21.43 -0.31
N LYS A 171 -12.31 21.26 -1.64
CA LYS A 171 -13.43 20.87 -2.50
C LYS A 171 -14.02 19.51 -2.12
N HIS A 172 -13.19 18.54 -1.74
CA HIS A 172 -13.60 17.15 -1.53
C HIS A 172 -13.66 16.73 -0.05
N GLN A 173 -13.37 17.62 0.89
CA GLN A 173 -13.36 17.36 2.33
C GLN A 173 -14.66 16.72 2.84
N LEU A 174 -15.82 17.20 2.38
CA LEU A 174 -17.12 16.66 2.80
C LEU A 174 -17.33 15.22 2.29
N LEU A 175 -16.85 14.92 1.09
CA LEU A 175 -16.91 13.57 0.54
C LEU A 175 -16.00 12.64 1.35
N TYR A 176 -14.76 13.05 1.60
CA TYR A 176 -13.81 12.28 2.42
C TYR A 176 -14.36 12.00 3.82
N ASN A 177 -14.89 13.01 4.50
CA ASN A 177 -15.53 12.83 5.81
C ASN A 177 -16.72 11.86 5.79
N LYS A 178 -17.42 11.72 4.66
CA LYS A 178 -18.52 10.77 4.51
C LYS A 178 -18.04 9.33 4.37
N VAL A 179 -16.88 9.09 3.76
CA VAL A 179 -16.41 7.74 3.39
C VAL A 179 -15.23 7.24 4.22
N LYS A 180 -14.56 8.09 4.99
CA LYS A 180 -13.35 7.73 5.75
C LYS A 180 -13.56 6.65 6.82
N GLU A 181 -14.78 6.53 7.33
CA GLU A 181 -15.14 5.50 8.33
C GLU A 181 -15.65 4.20 7.71
N ASP A 182 -15.95 4.19 6.40
CA ASP A 182 -16.40 2.99 5.68
C ASP A 182 -15.19 2.13 5.25
N TYR A 183 -14.28 1.81 6.18
CA TYR A 183 -12.98 1.17 5.88
C TYR A 183 -13.10 -0.22 5.24
N LEU A 184 -14.25 -0.88 5.37
CA LEU A 184 -14.53 -2.16 4.70
C LEU A 184 -15.02 -2.00 3.24
N PHE A 185 -15.32 -0.78 2.78
CA PHE A 185 -15.64 -0.50 1.38
C PHE A 185 -14.37 -0.14 0.63
N LEU A 186 -13.69 -1.17 0.12
CA LEU A 186 -12.36 -1.04 -0.46
C LEU A 186 -12.38 -0.27 -1.79
N ARG A 187 -13.53 -0.22 -2.49
CA ARG A 187 -13.64 0.57 -3.72
C ARG A 187 -13.62 2.09 -3.49
N TYR A 188 -13.58 2.55 -2.24
CA TYR A 188 -13.30 3.95 -1.92
C TYR A 188 -11.81 4.25 -1.73
N ASN A 189 -10.94 3.23 -1.66
CA ASN A 189 -9.54 3.39 -1.27
C ASN A 189 -8.78 4.34 -2.17
N ASP A 190 -8.88 4.20 -3.50
CA ASP A 190 -8.17 5.08 -4.44
C ASP A 190 -8.35 6.57 -4.09
N PHE A 191 -9.59 6.98 -3.82
CA PHE A 191 -9.89 8.35 -3.40
C PHE A 191 -9.41 8.65 -1.98
N ARG A 192 -9.60 7.75 -1.02
CA ARG A 192 -9.21 7.98 0.38
C ARG A 192 -7.70 8.08 0.56
N GLU A 193 -6.96 7.18 -0.07
CA GLU A 193 -5.50 7.13 -0.03
C GLU A 193 -4.91 8.37 -0.71
N LEU A 194 -5.45 8.78 -1.87
CA LEU A 194 -5.07 10.03 -2.52
C LEU A 194 -5.36 11.25 -1.62
N PHE A 195 -6.55 11.31 -1.01
CA PHE A 195 -6.91 12.41 -0.12
C PHE A 195 -5.98 12.48 1.09
N PHE A 196 -5.78 11.35 1.78
CA PHE A 196 -4.91 11.27 2.95
C PHE A 196 -3.47 11.64 2.61
N PHE A 197 -2.94 11.12 1.51
CA PHE A 197 -1.60 11.44 1.02
C PHE A 197 -1.44 12.95 0.77
N LEU A 198 -2.40 13.57 0.09
CA LEU A 198 -2.35 15.00 -0.22
C LEU A 198 -2.52 15.87 1.04
N GLU A 199 -3.33 15.44 2.00
CA GLU A 199 -3.52 16.10 3.30
C GLU A 199 -2.22 16.11 4.10
N ASP A 200 -1.56 14.95 4.23
CA ASP A 200 -0.26 14.79 4.90
C ASP A 200 0.82 15.67 4.25
N LEU A 201 0.90 15.63 2.91
CA LEU A 201 1.82 16.47 2.14
C LEU A 201 1.62 17.97 2.39
N VAL A 202 0.37 18.42 2.48
CA VAL A 202 0.07 19.83 2.80
C VAL A 202 0.46 20.17 4.22
N GLU A 203 0.25 19.28 5.19
CA GLU A 203 0.67 19.47 6.58
C GLU A 203 2.18 19.69 6.68
N GLU A 204 2.99 18.86 6.01
CA GLU A 204 4.44 19.04 5.96
C GLU A 204 4.83 20.38 5.30
N LEU A 205 4.18 20.71 4.16
CA LEU A 205 4.39 21.97 3.44
C LEU A 205 4.00 23.23 4.24
N GLN A 206 3.24 23.13 5.34
CA GLN A 206 2.99 24.28 6.22
C GLN A 206 4.28 24.76 6.93
N ASN A 207 5.28 23.88 7.06
CA ASN A 207 6.55 24.19 7.71
C ASN A 207 7.54 24.93 6.80
N TYR A 208 7.18 25.21 5.55
CA TYR A 208 8.05 25.87 4.56
C TYR A 208 8.73 27.15 5.09
N SER A 209 8.00 28.01 5.79
CA SER A 209 8.58 29.27 6.30
C SER A 209 9.68 29.05 7.34
N GLU A 210 9.54 28.05 8.20
CA GLU A 210 10.52 27.67 9.23
C GLU A 210 11.72 26.99 8.57
N VAL A 211 11.47 26.15 7.57
CA VAL A 211 12.49 25.52 6.73
C VAL A 211 13.33 26.55 5.99
N GLU A 212 12.72 27.55 5.35
CA GLU A 212 13.47 28.63 4.70
C GLU A 212 14.35 29.39 5.69
N GLN A 213 13.85 29.62 6.91
CA GLN A 213 14.62 30.28 7.94
C GLN A 213 15.81 29.41 8.38
N ALA A 214 15.61 28.10 8.54
CA ALA A 214 16.67 27.15 8.86
C ALA A 214 17.78 27.16 7.80
N LEU A 215 17.40 27.10 6.52
CA LEU A 215 18.33 27.16 5.39
C LEU A 215 19.11 28.49 5.35
N LYS A 216 18.44 29.62 5.61
CA LYS A 216 19.09 30.95 5.64
C LYS A 216 20.08 31.11 6.79
N LEU A 217 19.84 30.45 7.92
CA LEU A 217 20.69 30.52 9.12
C LEU A 217 21.76 29.43 9.17
N PHE A 218 21.77 28.51 8.21
CA PHE A 218 22.76 27.45 8.17
C PHE A 218 24.18 28.00 8.01
N THR A 219 25.08 27.51 8.85
CA THR A 219 26.52 27.76 8.75
C THR A 219 27.30 26.54 9.22
N ASP A 220 28.29 26.12 8.44
CA ASP A 220 29.22 25.02 8.77
C ASP A 220 30.64 25.52 9.08
N THR A 221 30.77 26.82 9.35
CA THR A 221 32.07 27.49 9.57
C THR A 221 32.84 26.96 10.77
N ASP A 222 32.13 26.47 11.80
CA ASP A 222 32.72 25.86 12.98
C ASP A 222 31.75 24.86 13.62
N THR A 223 32.30 23.91 14.38
CA THR A 223 31.55 22.81 14.99
C THR A 223 30.53 23.29 16.02
N THR A 224 30.78 24.39 16.74
CA THR A 224 29.85 24.87 17.77
C THR A 224 28.60 25.45 17.12
N SER A 225 28.77 26.30 16.11
CA SER A 225 27.65 26.88 15.35
C SER A 225 26.84 25.81 14.61
N LEU A 226 27.50 24.81 14.02
CA LEU A 226 26.83 23.69 13.37
C LEU A 226 26.00 22.85 14.36
N ASN A 227 26.58 22.48 15.51
CA ASN A 227 25.87 21.69 16.52
C ASN A 227 24.67 22.46 17.09
N GLN A 228 24.81 23.77 17.32
CA GLN A 228 23.69 24.61 17.75
C GLN A 228 22.57 24.63 16.71
N TRP A 229 22.90 24.77 15.43
CA TRP A 229 21.91 24.71 14.36
C TRP A 229 21.20 23.34 14.31
N LEU A 230 21.93 22.24 14.48
CA LEU A 230 21.33 20.91 14.56
C LEU A 230 20.36 20.79 15.74
N ASP A 231 20.77 21.25 16.94
CA ASP A 231 19.92 21.21 18.12
C ASP A 231 18.68 22.10 17.98
N ASP A 232 18.83 23.31 17.42
CA ASP A 232 17.74 24.28 17.20
C ASP A 232 16.66 23.74 16.24
N TYR A 233 17.09 23.02 15.19
CA TYR A 233 16.19 22.50 14.16
C TYR A 233 15.89 21.00 14.28
N TYR A 234 16.27 20.37 15.40
CA TYR A 234 15.98 18.96 15.65
C TYR A 234 14.49 18.62 15.53
N SER A 235 13.62 19.42 16.16
CA SER A 235 12.18 19.20 16.10
C SER A 235 11.62 19.43 14.71
N LEU A 236 12.17 20.35 13.93
CA LEU A 236 11.78 20.55 12.54
C LEU A 236 12.11 19.29 11.72
N ALA A 237 13.36 18.86 11.77
CA ALA A 237 13.83 17.70 11.00
C ALA A 237 13.14 16.38 11.39
N PHE A 238 12.97 16.10 12.69
CA PHE A 238 12.48 14.79 13.15
C PHE A 238 10.98 14.71 13.45
N CYS A 239 10.29 15.84 13.62
CA CYS A 239 8.87 15.82 14.00
C CYS A 239 7.94 16.43 12.96
N LYS A 240 8.44 17.27 12.05
CA LYS A 240 7.60 18.07 11.15
C LYS A 240 7.79 17.75 9.66
N VAL A 241 9.01 17.39 9.26
CA VAL A 241 9.32 17.16 7.84
C VAL A 241 10.08 15.85 7.60
N ILE A 242 10.20 14.98 8.61
CA ILE A 242 10.88 13.70 8.44
C ILE A 242 10.10 12.83 7.46
N GLY A 243 10.79 12.33 6.44
CA GLY A 243 10.18 11.40 5.49
C GLY A 243 9.43 12.08 4.34
N PHE A 244 9.43 13.42 4.26
CA PHE A 244 8.88 14.18 3.14
C PHE A 244 9.36 13.62 1.78
N GLU A 245 10.66 13.28 1.68
CA GLU A 245 11.25 12.73 0.47
C GLU A 245 10.89 11.26 0.17
N LEU A 246 10.43 10.47 1.16
CA LEU A 246 10.21 9.03 1.02
C LEU A 246 9.10 8.68 0.02
N GLY A 247 8.16 9.61 -0.19
CA GLY A 247 7.10 9.45 -1.18
C GLY A 247 7.56 9.67 -2.63
N PHE A 248 8.71 10.33 -2.86
CA PHE A 248 9.12 10.77 -4.19
C PHE A 248 10.19 9.86 -4.81
N PHE A 249 9.94 9.40 -6.04
CA PHE A 249 10.87 8.51 -6.77
C PHE A 249 11.62 9.19 -7.91
N ASN A 250 11.18 10.39 -8.34
CA ASN A 250 11.82 11.15 -9.41
C ASN A 250 11.82 12.63 -9.04
N ILE A 251 13.00 13.10 -8.63
CA ILE A 251 13.26 14.48 -8.21
C ILE A 251 14.05 15.17 -9.33
N ASP A 252 13.37 16.01 -10.12
CA ASP A 252 14.00 16.84 -11.14
C ASP A 252 14.29 18.23 -10.56
N THR A 253 15.50 18.37 -10.02
CA THR A 253 16.00 19.62 -9.43
C THR A 253 16.12 20.76 -10.44
N LYS A 254 16.32 20.45 -11.73
CA LYS A 254 16.45 21.47 -12.78
C LYS A 254 15.11 22.11 -13.10
N ASN A 255 14.06 21.30 -13.24
CA ASN A 255 12.72 21.78 -13.58
C ASN A 255 11.86 22.05 -12.34
N LYS A 256 12.38 21.76 -11.15
CA LYS A 256 11.69 21.81 -9.86
C LYS A 256 10.40 21.02 -9.88
N THR A 257 10.48 19.75 -10.28
CA THR A 257 9.33 18.85 -10.30
C THR A 257 9.61 17.54 -9.58
N LEU A 258 8.63 17.05 -8.83
CA LEU A 258 8.69 15.77 -8.12
C LEU A 258 7.62 14.81 -8.65
N LYS A 259 7.86 13.51 -8.52
CA LYS A 259 6.87 12.46 -8.80
C LYS A 259 6.81 11.40 -7.72
N ILE A 260 5.63 10.77 -7.63
CA ILE A 260 5.33 9.67 -6.72
C ILE A 260 4.97 8.44 -7.55
N GLN A 261 5.46 7.27 -7.11
CA GLN A 261 5.41 6.04 -7.90
C GLN A 261 3.96 5.62 -8.18
N ASP A 262 3.09 5.78 -7.17
CA ASP A 262 1.69 5.38 -7.24
C ASP A 262 0.84 6.29 -8.15
N TYR A 263 1.31 7.52 -8.43
CA TYR A 263 0.61 8.51 -9.24
C TYR A 263 1.51 9.03 -10.38
N PRO A 264 1.85 8.18 -11.38
CA PRO A 264 2.90 8.46 -12.36
C PRO A 264 2.60 9.64 -13.30
N ASN A 265 1.31 10.01 -13.44
CA ASN A 265 0.81 11.14 -14.23
C ASN A 265 0.76 12.46 -13.42
N VAL A 266 0.92 12.41 -12.10
CA VAL A 266 0.87 13.58 -11.21
C VAL A 266 2.29 14.04 -10.88
N TYR A 267 2.54 15.33 -11.08
CA TYR A 267 3.79 16.00 -10.79
C TYR A 267 3.54 17.07 -9.74
N PHE A 268 4.44 17.20 -8.78
CA PHE A 268 4.41 18.26 -7.78
C PHE A 268 5.44 19.32 -8.12
N LYS A 269 5.08 20.60 -7.93
CA LYS A 269 5.93 21.73 -8.30
C LYS A 269 5.75 22.89 -7.34
N GLY A 270 6.86 23.38 -6.81
CA GLY A 270 6.90 24.59 -5.99
C GLY A 270 8.24 24.71 -5.27
N ASP A 271 8.62 25.94 -4.92
CA ASP A 271 9.86 26.19 -4.17
C ASP A 271 9.79 25.63 -2.74
N ASP A 272 8.58 25.57 -2.19
CA ASP A 272 8.27 24.96 -0.90
C ASP A 272 8.63 23.48 -0.83
N PHE A 273 8.27 22.70 -1.84
CA PHE A 273 8.67 21.29 -1.92
C PHE A 273 10.19 21.11 -1.90
N PHE A 274 10.91 21.90 -2.70
CA PHE A 274 12.35 21.77 -2.85
C PHE A 274 13.12 22.29 -1.64
N ALA A 275 12.61 23.32 -0.95
CA ALA A 275 13.20 23.82 0.28
C ALA A 275 13.17 22.75 1.38
N ILE A 276 12.08 21.98 1.51
CA ILE A 276 12.02 20.89 2.49
C ILE A 276 13.03 19.79 2.16
N ILE A 277 13.10 19.38 0.88
CA ILE A 277 14.09 18.38 0.43
C ILE A 277 15.52 18.86 0.72
N GLU A 278 15.85 20.10 0.34
CA GLU A 278 17.17 20.70 0.57
C GLU A 278 17.51 20.74 2.07
N PHE A 279 16.55 21.13 2.91
CA PHE A 279 16.74 21.15 4.36
C PHE A 279 16.98 19.75 4.93
N ASN A 280 16.20 18.75 4.53
CA ASN A 280 16.38 17.38 5.01
C ASN A 280 17.73 16.81 4.58
N GLU A 281 18.09 16.96 3.30
CA GLU A 281 19.40 16.53 2.79
C GLU A 281 20.55 17.17 3.58
N LEU A 282 20.46 18.48 3.84
CA LEU A 282 21.46 19.22 4.58
C LEU A 282 21.52 18.77 6.06
N TYR A 283 20.37 18.71 6.73
CA TYR A 283 20.28 18.37 8.13
C TYR A 283 20.82 16.96 8.40
N PHE A 284 20.32 15.95 7.68
CA PHE A 284 20.71 14.55 7.91
C PHE A 284 22.17 14.27 7.53
N LYS A 285 22.71 14.95 6.50
CA LYS A 285 24.14 14.89 6.17
C LYS A 285 25.05 15.30 7.34
N HIS A 286 24.65 16.30 8.12
CA HIS A 286 25.44 16.77 9.26
C HIS A 286 25.11 16.04 10.57
N TYR A 287 23.86 15.64 10.76
CA TYR A 287 23.39 14.95 11.96
C TYR A 287 24.08 13.58 12.18
N ASP A 288 24.31 12.81 11.12
CA ASP A 288 25.01 11.51 11.21
C ASP A 288 26.42 11.64 11.80
N ASN A 289 27.13 12.72 11.45
CA ASN A 289 28.48 13.00 11.96
C ASN A 289 28.45 13.49 13.42
N TYR A 290 27.43 14.27 13.77
CA TYR A 290 27.21 14.74 15.14
C TYR A 290 26.95 13.56 16.11
N GLN A 291 26.11 12.60 15.72
CA GLN A 291 25.82 11.41 16.52
C GLN A 291 27.05 10.51 16.73
N GLN A 292 27.89 10.32 15.71
CA GLN A 292 29.14 9.57 15.87
C GLN A 292 30.10 10.24 16.86
N THR A 293 30.15 11.57 16.85
CA THR A 293 30.99 12.36 17.77
C THR A 293 30.48 12.27 19.21
N LEU A 294 29.18 12.44 19.44
CA LEU A 294 28.57 12.30 20.77
C LEU A 294 28.80 10.89 21.33
N ASN A 295 28.54 9.85 20.54
CA ASN A 295 28.74 8.47 20.99
C ASN A 295 30.21 8.16 21.33
N SER A 296 31.17 8.78 20.62
CA SER A 296 32.60 8.62 20.94
C SER A 296 33.03 9.29 22.26
N ILE A 297 32.28 10.30 22.72
CA ILE A 297 32.55 11.05 23.96
C ILE A 297 31.90 10.38 25.18
N TYR A 298 30.72 9.75 25.00
CA TYR A 298 29.99 9.13 26.11
C TYR A 298 30.28 7.65 26.34
N TYR A 299 30.89 6.96 25.36
CA TYR A 299 31.19 5.52 25.43
C TYR A 299 32.68 5.17 25.40
N ASN A 300 33.57 6.15 25.61
CA ASN A 300 35.00 5.96 25.97
C ASN A 300 35.28 6.51 27.37
#